data_AF-A0A0M8MVF7-F1
#
_entry.id   AF-A0A0M8MVF7-F1
#
_cell.length_a   1.000
_cell.length_b   1.000
_cell.length_c   1.000
_cell.angle_alpha   90.00
_cell.angle_beta   90.00
_cell.angle_gamma   90.00
#
_symmetry.space_group_name_H-M   'P 1'
#
loop_
_entity.id
_entity.type
_entity.pdbx_description
1 polymer ?
#
loop_
_entity_poly.entity_id
_entity_poly.type
_entity_poly.pdbx_seq_one_letter_code
_entity_poly.pdbx_strand_id
1 'polypeptide(L)'
;MPALFWGQAHGPVLTLVFGAAAVQYAALARIECFYESEKYAGTYLTWDAARQARVCKDYEAFNLPLAYVAQWLQALRLATEPRSDPDPLLPWWHTHCSEEENALLADLLERGILQDNGELHPSTPATYLISALASKAEVSLAHERLHALYYLSPRYRAIVQDQWEAMPRAIASAVQYDLQMRGYKASVWQDELGAYLGVRIPTTSRRDDPSNEFGNKSASTCADIRRVLLQQIPQCWRDDVGVDESTLYLSQEYIDQAKQALMPPPPAPRPAKASQVRRGRKR
;
A
#
# COMPACT_ATOMS: atom_id res chain seq x y z
N MET A 1 16.84 -7.45 -15.91
CA MET A 1 15.59 -8.08 -15.43
C MET A 1 14.49 -7.02 -15.52
N PRO A 2 13.21 -7.38 -15.72
CA PRO A 2 12.13 -6.40 -15.61
C PRO A 2 12.17 -5.75 -14.22
N ALA A 3 11.78 -4.47 -14.13
CA ALA A 3 11.66 -3.80 -12.83
C ALA A 3 10.62 -4.54 -11.97
N LEU A 4 10.86 -4.65 -10.66
CA LEU A 4 9.93 -5.33 -9.75
C LEU A 4 8.73 -4.44 -9.39
N PHE A 5 8.94 -3.13 -9.42
CA PHE A 5 7.92 -2.10 -9.21
C PHE A 5 8.33 -0.81 -9.92
N TRP A 6 7.35 0.06 -10.09
CA TRP A 6 7.55 1.46 -10.47
C TRP A 6 7.35 2.34 -9.23
N GLY A 7 8.16 3.38 -9.05
CA GLY A 7 8.11 4.24 -7.87
C GLY A 7 8.28 5.73 -8.19
N GLN A 8 7.49 6.57 -7.54
CA GLN A 8 7.59 8.03 -7.66
C GLN A 8 7.29 8.72 -6.32
N ALA A 9 8.15 9.66 -5.93
CA ALA A 9 7.93 10.52 -4.78
C ALA A 9 7.18 11.80 -5.19
N HIS A 10 6.16 12.16 -4.43
CA HIS A 10 5.34 13.36 -4.58
C HIS A 10 5.36 14.11 -3.24
N GLY A 11 6.41 14.90 -3.03
CA GLY A 11 6.69 15.48 -1.72
C GLY A 11 6.84 14.36 -0.66
N PRO A 12 6.07 14.39 0.45
CA PRO A 12 6.21 13.44 1.55
C PRO A 12 5.69 12.03 1.25
N VAL A 13 5.04 11.80 0.10
CA VAL A 13 4.45 10.50 -0.25
C VAL A 13 5.26 9.80 -1.34
N LEU A 14 5.78 8.62 -1.03
CA LEU A 14 6.34 7.69 -2.00
C LEU A 14 5.23 6.74 -2.48
N THR A 15 4.93 6.79 -3.77
CA THR A 15 3.95 5.92 -4.41
C THR A 15 4.68 4.79 -5.14
N LEU A 16 4.35 3.55 -4.80
CA LEU A 16 4.83 2.34 -5.48
C LEU A 16 3.70 1.63 -6.23
N VAL A 17 3.99 1.18 -7.45
CA VAL A 17 3.06 0.41 -8.28
C VAL A 17 3.70 -0.92 -8.64
N PHE A 18 3.02 -2.01 -8.33
CA PHE A 18 3.50 -3.37 -8.56
C PHE A 18 2.72 -4.06 -9.69
N GLY A 19 3.41 -4.85 -10.51
CA GLY A 19 2.77 -5.62 -11.58
C GLY A 19 2.06 -6.88 -11.08
N ALA A 20 2.46 -7.40 -9.92
CA ALA A 20 1.95 -8.66 -9.38
C ALA A 20 1.87 -8.63 -7.84
N ALA A 21 0.79 -9.21 -7.29
CA ALA A 21 0.55 -9.33 -5.85
C ALA A 21 1.67 -10.08 -5.11
N ALA A 22 2.24 -11.11 -5.73
CA ALA A 22 3.34 -11.86 -5.11
C ALA A 22 4.58 -10.99 -4.89
N VAL A 23 4.89 -10.08 -5.82
CA VAL A 23 6.05 -9.18 -5.74
C VAL A 23 5.80 -8.09 -4.71
N GLN A 24 4.62 -7.48 -4.72
CA GLN A 24 4.20 -6.49 -3.70
C GLN A 24 4.26 -7.09 -2.30
N TYR A 25 3.68 -8.27 -2.12
CA TYR A 25 3.67 -8.99 -0.87
C TYR A 25 5.11 -9.30 -0.41
N ALA A 26 5.96 -9.82 -1.30
CA ALA A 26 7.34 -10.13 -0.96
C ALA A 26 8.12 -8.87 -0.55
N ALA A 27 7.87 -7.72 -1.19
CA ALA A 27 8.55 -6.47 -0.86
C ALA A 27 8.09 -5.83 0.47
N LEU A 28 6.80 -5.93 0.81
CA LEU A 28 6.20 -5.07 1.85
C LEU A 28 5.61 -5.82 3.04
N ALA A 29 5.19 -7.08 2.90
CA ALA A 29 4.35 -7.72 3.92
C ALA A 29 5.03 -7.86 5.30
N ARG A 30 6.36 -8.05 5.35
CA ARG A 30 7.08 -8.12 6.64
C ARG A 30 7.18 -6.75 7.33
N ILE A 31 7.40 -5.70 6.54
CA ILE A 31 7.49 -4.32 7.05
C ILE A 31 6.11 -3.86 7.51
N GLU A 32 5.06 -4.11 6.72
CA GLU A 32 3.68 -3.80 7.09
C GLU A 32 3.25 -4.55 8.35
N CYS A 33 3.58 -5.85 8.43
CA CYS A 33 3.29 -6.64 9.61
C CYS A 33 3.99 -6.10 10.86
N PHE A 34 5.22 -5.61 10.72
CA PHE A 34 5.96 -4.96 11.80
C PHE A 34 5.31 -3.63 12.23
N TYR A 35 4.70 -2.90 11.30
CA TYR A 35 4.00 -1.64 11.57
C TYR A 35 2.63 -1.87 12.21
N GLU A 36 1.77 -2.65 11.56
CA GLU A 36 0.33 -2.60 11.81
C GLU A 36 -0.24 -3.90 12.41
N SER A 37 0.51 -5.00 12.50
CA SER A 37 -0.06 -6.26 12.98
C SER A 37 -0.51 -6.20 14.45
N GLU A 38 -1.66 -6.78 14.80
CA GLU A 38 -2.04 -6.94 16.22
C GLU A 38 -1.06 -7.78 17.01
N LYS A 39 -0.51 -8.80 16.34
CA LYS A 39 0.27 -9.84 16.99
C LYS A 39 1.76 -9.61 16.91
N TYR A 40 2.22 -8.95 15.84
CA TYR A 40 3.63 -8.87 15.51
C TYR A 40 4.15 -7.44 15.36
N ALA A 41 3.36 -6.42 15.71
CA ALA A 41 3.84 -5.04 15.70
C ALA A 41 5.10 -4.88 16.55
N GLY A 42 6.10 -4.19 16.01
CA GLY A 42 7.42 -4.01 16.63
C GLY A 42 8.28 -5.28 16.72
N THR A 43 7.84 -6.41 16.16
CA THR A 43 8.55 -7.69 16.24
C THR A 43 9.05 -8.11 14.86
N TYR A 44 10.36 -8.28 14.72
CA TYR A 44 10.94 -8.79 13.48
C TYR A 44 10.53 -10.26 13.24
N LEU A 45 10.05 -10.54 12.02
CA LEU A 45 9.75 -11.89 11.54
C LEU A 45 10.74 -12.31 10.46
N THR A 46 11.28 -13.52 10.57
CA THR A 46 12.02 -14.17 9.47
C THR A 46 11.08 -14.52 8.32
N TRP A 47 11.64 -14.83 7.15
CA TRP A 47 10.88 -15.31 5.98
C TRP A 47 9.95 -16.47 6.30
N ASP A 48 10.49 -17.49 6.96
CA ASP A 48 9.72 -18.68 7.28
C ASP A 48 8.61 -18.37 8.28
N ALA A 49 8.89 -17.53 9.29
CA ALA A 49 7.89 -17.11 10.27
C ALA A 49 6.76 -16.30 9.62
N ALA A 50 7.10 -15.33 8.75
CA ALA A 50 6.12 -14.52 8.04
C ALA A 50 5.22 -15.37 7.11
N ARG A 51 5.82 -16.34 6.39
CA ARG A 51 5.07 -17.29 5.54
C ARG A 51 4.14 -18.18 6.35
N GLN A 52 4.61 -18.73 7.47
CA GLN A 52 3.80 -19.58 8.35
C GLN A 52 2.64 -18.79 8.98
N ALA A 53 2.90 -17.56 9.38
CA ALA A 53 1.90 -16.67 9.96
C ALA A 53 0.88 -16.13 8.94
N ARG A 54 1.15 -16.26 7.64
CA ARG A 54 0.29 -15.73 6.55
C ARG A 54 -0.07 -14.26 6.79
N VAL A 55 0.95 -13.46 7.14
CA VAL A 55 0.79 -12.02 7.42
C VAL A 55 0.24 -11.29 6.20
N CYS A 56 -0.55 -10.23 6.38
CA CYS A 56 -1.09 -9.40 5.28
C CYS A 56 -1.77 -10.20 4.15
N LYS A 57 -2.36 -11.37 4.48
CA LYS A 57 -3.08 -12.18 3.52
C LYS A 57 -4.27 -11.37 2.99
N ASP A 58 -4.46 -11.40 1.67
CA ASP A 58 -5.55 -10.73 0.95
C ASP A 58 -5.43 -9.18 0.90
N TYR A 59 -4.30 -8.60 1.33
CA TYR A 59 -4.01 -7.17 1.14
C TYR A 59 -3.78 -6.88 -0.35
N GLU A 60 -4.42 -5.83 -0.86
CA GLU A 60 -4.34 -5.40 -2.25
C GLU A 60 -3.50 -4.12 -2.43
N ALA A 61 -3.20 -3.48 -1.31
CA ALA A 61 -2.47 -2.26 -1.15
C ALA A 61 -1.77 -2.29 0.22
N PHE A 62 -0.75 -1.45 0.38
CA PHE A 62 0.00 -1.32 1.63
C PHE A 62 0.29 0.15 1.85
N ASN A 63 0.30 0.57 3.11
CA ASN A 63 0.65 1.93 3.46
C ASN A 63 1.36 1.98 4.82
N LEU A 64 2.45 2.73 4.90
CA LEU A 64 3.22 2.83 6.13
C LEU A 64 4.07 4.10 6.19
N PRO A 65 4.29 4.67 7.39
CA PRO A 65 5.34 5.67 7.58
C PRO A 65 6.71 5.06 7.33
N LEU A 66 7.54 5.72 6.51
CA LEU A 66 8.88 5.22 6.15
C LEU A 66 9.81 5.03 7.36
N ALA A 67 9.52 5.67 8.50
CA ALA A 67 10.21 5.44 9.76
C ALA A 67 10.12 3.98 10.23
N TYR A 68 9.05 3.27 9.91
CA TYR A 68 8.92 1.85 10.22
C TYR A 68 9.82 0.96 9.38
N VAL A 69 10.25 1.39 8.19
CA VAL A 69 11.30 0.68 7.42
C VAL A 69 12.62 0.69 8.19
N ALA A 70 13.04 1.86 8.69
CA ALA A 70 14.27 2.00 9.47
C ALA A 70 14.18 1.24 10.81
N GLN A 71 13.05 1.30 11.51
CA GLN A 71 12.83 0.54 12.74
C GLN A 71 12.83 -0.98 12.48
N TRP A 72 12.23 -1.42 11.37
CA TRP A 72 12.24 -2.81 10.96
C TRP A 72 13.67 -3.28 10.63
N LEU A 73 14.47 -2.48 9.94
CA LEU A 73 15.90 -2.76 9.70
C LEU A 73 16.69 -2.84 11.02
N GLN A 74 16.42 -1.94 11.97
CA GLN A 74 17.04 -2.01 13.29
C GLN A 74 16.69 -3.33 14.01
N ALA A 75 15.42 -3.73 13.99
CA ALA A 75 14.97 -4.99 14.58
C ALA A 75 15.56 -6.22 13.87
N LEU A 76 15.67 -6.17 12.54
CA LEU A 76 16.36 -7.17 11.72
C LEU A 76 17.81 -7.31 12.18
N ARG A 77 18.54 -6.19 12.30
CA ARG A 77 19.95 -6.16 12.72
C ARG A 77 20.15 -6.81 14.09
N LEU A 78 19.32 -6.45 15.06
CA LEU A 78 19.35 -7.03 16.41
C LEU A 78 19.06 -8.53 16.41
N ALA A 79 18.24 -9.02 15.48
CA ALA A 79 17.90 -10.43 15.36
C ALA A 79 18.97 -11.27 14.62
N THR A 80 19.85 -10.64 13.83
CA THR A 80 20.81 -11.35 12.98
C THR A 80 22.28 -11.18 13.38
N GLU A 81 22.67 -10.18 14.17
CA GLU A 81 24.05 -10.05 14.68
C GLU A 81 24.38 -11.13 15.74
N PRO A 82 25.60 -11.71 15.77
CA PRO A 82 26.77 -11.45 14.90
C PRO A 82 26.92 -12.50 13.78
N ARG A 83 25.82 -13.05 13.25
CA ARG A 83 25.82 -14.38 12.61
C ARG A 83 26.35 -14.44 11.17
N SER A 84 26.84 -13.36 10.58
CA SER A 84 27.33 -13.38 9.20
C SER A 84 28.40 -12.31 9.02
N ASP A 85 29.59 -12.68 8.51
CA ASP A 85 30.48 -11.71 7.89
C ASP A 85 29.80 -11.24 6.60
N PRO A 86 29.35 -9.97 6.51
CA PRO A 86 28.70 -9.48 5.32
C PRO A 86 29.69 -9.50 4.15
N ASP A 87 29.21 -9.84 2.95
CA ASP A 87 29.96 -9.54 1.73
C ASP A 87 30.24 -8.03 1.73
N PRO A 88 31.52 -7.58 1.72
CA PRO A 88 31.86 -6.17 1.84
C PRO A 88 31.33 -5.32 0.66
N LEU A 89 30.86 -5.96 -0.42
CA LEU A 89 30.29 -5.29 -1.59
C LEU A 89 28.78 -5.09 -1.48
N LEU A 90 28.11 -5.69 -0.49
CA LEU A 90 26.66 -5.64 -0.33
C LEU A 90 26.26 -5.03 1.01
N PRO A 91 25.08 -4.39 1.10
CA PRO A 91 24.55 -3.92 2.37
C PRO A 91 24.39 -5.08 3.37
N TRP A 92 24.56 -4.80 4.66
CA TRP A 92 24.56 -5.82 5.72
C TRP A 92 23.24 -6.61 5.81
N TRP A 93 22.12 -6.03 5.36
CA TRP A 93 20.81 -6.69 5.35
C TRP A 93 20.61 -7.65 4.16
N HIS A 94 21.48 -7.61 3.14
CA HIS A 94 21.22 -8.23 1.85
C HIS A 94 20.89 -9.73 1.96
N THR A 95 21.63 -10.49 2.77
CA THR A 95 21.44 -11.93 2.97
C THR A 95 20.22 -12.29 3.81
N HIS A 96 19.56 -11.31 4.43
CA HIS A 96 18.41 -11.50 5.31
C HIS A 96 17.09 -10.99 4.71
N CYS A 97 17.19 -10.31 3.57
CA CYS A 97 16.07 -9.80 2.78
C CYS A 97 15.87 -10.66 1.52
N SER A 98 14.68 -10.61 0.93
CA SER A 98 14.42 -11.23 -0.38
C SER A 98 14.95 -10.34 -1.48
N GLU A 99 14.90 -10.82 -2.72
CA GLU A 99 15.20 -10.02 -3.89
C GLU A 99 14.31 -8.76 -3.95
N GLU A 100 13.02 -8.89 -3.65
CA GLU A 100 12.06 -7.78 -3.71
C GLU A 100 12.28 -6.74 -2.61
N GLU A 101 12.56 -7.17 -1.39
CA GLU A 101 12.92 -6.25 -0.30
C GLU A 101 14.26 -5.57 -0.57
N ASN A 102 15.26 -6.30 -1.08
CA ASN A 102 16.53 -5.71 -1.45
C ASN A 102 16.37 -4.66 -2.56
N ALA A 103 15.50 -4.92 -3.54
CA ALA A 103 15.17 -3.94 -4.57
C ALA A 103 14.45 -2.70 -4.01
N LEU A 104 13.53 -2.89 -3.05
CA LEU A 104 12.89 -1.77 -2.35
C LEU A 104 13.92 -0.95 -1.58
N LEU A 105 14.78 -1.58 -0.77
CA LEU A 105 15.80 -0.91 0.02
C LEU A 105 16.83 -0.18 -0.85
N ALA A 106 17.21 -0.76 -1.99
CA ALA A 106 18.08 -0.11 -2.95
C ALA A 106 17.44 1.15 -3.58
N ASP A 107 16.15 1.10 -3.94
CA ASP A 107 15.41 2.27 -4.44
C ASP A 107 15.29 3.36 -3.35
N LEU A 108 15.06 2.99 -2.09
CA LEU A 108 15.05 3.93 -0.97
C LEU A 108 16.41 4.59 -0.72
N LEU A 109 17.52 3.85 -0.89
CA LEU A 109 18.88 4.42 -0.84
C LEU A 109 19.12 5.37 -2.01
N GLU A 110 18.80 4.96 -3.24
CA GLU A 110 19.00 5.77 -4.46
C GLU A 110 18.25 7.10 -4.39
N ARG A 111 17.05 7.10 -3.78
CA ARG A 111 16.25 8.32 -3.57
C ARG A 111 16.71 9.18 -2.39
N GLY A 112 17.73 8.76 -1.64
CA GLY A 112 18.17 9.44 -0.43
C GLY A 112 17.12 9.44 0.68
N ILE A 113 16.26 8.42 0.73
CA ILE A 113 15.30 8.20 1.81
C ILE A 113 15.95 7.45 2.96
N LEU A 114 16.78 6.46 2.64
CA LEU A 114 17.62 5.73 3.60
C LEU A 114 19.08 6.12 3.45
N GLN A 115 19.84 5.89 4.51
CA GLN A 115 21.31 5.92 4.53
C GLN A 115 21.87 4.49 4.47
N ASP A 116 23.16 4.34 4.13
CA ASP A 116 23.84 3.03 4.02
C ASP A 116 23.80 2.20 5.32
N ASN A 117 23.61 2.86 6.47
CA ASN A 117 23.45 2.20 7.76
C ASN A 117 22.04 1.64 8.00
N GLY A 118 21.07 1.93 7.12
CA GLY A 118 19.67 1.54 7.22
C GLY A 118 18.78 2.53 7.98
N GLU A 119 19.31 3.68 8.38
CA GLU A 119 18.53 4.74 9.04
C GLU A 119 17.84 5.65 8.02
N LEU A 120 16.78 6.34 8.45
CA LEU A 120 16.17 7.38 7.63
C LEU A 120 17.12 8.55 7.44
N HIS A 121 17.20 9.04 6.20
CA HIS A 121 17.94 10.26 5.91
C HIS A 121 17.22 11.47 6.56
N PRO A 122 17.91 12.32 7.36
CA PRO A 122 17.28 13.43 8.08
C PRO A 122 16.59 14.46 7.17
N SER A 123 17.07 14.60 5.94
CA SER A 123 16.48 15.48 4.92
C SER A 123 15.69 14.70 3.86
N THR A 124 15.19 13.51 4.19
CA THR A 124 14.40 12.70 3.24
C THR A 124 13.21 13.52 2.74
N PRO A 125 12.98 13.57 1.42
CA PRO A 125 11.82 14.26 0.86
C PRO A 125 10.51 13.51 1.15
N ALA A 126 10.58 12.19 1.32
CA ALA A 126 9.44 11.31 1.53
C ALA A 126 9.43 10.73 2.95
N THR A 127 8.25 10.73 3.58
CA THR A 127 8.06 10.24 4.96
C THR A 127 6.97 9.17 5.06
N TYR A 128 6.18 8.96 4.01
CA TYR A 128 5.10 7.98 3.96
C TYR A 128 5.14 7.20 2.65
N LEU A 129 4.89 5.89 2.70
CA LEU A 129 4.83 5.01 1.55
C LEU A 129 3.38 4.56 1.35
N ILE A 130 2.93 4.59 0.10
CA ILE A 130 1.70 3.94 -0.34
C ILE A 130 2.01 3.02 -1.51
N SER A 131 1.29 1.91 -1.63
CA SER A 131 1.45 1.01 -2.75
C SER A 131 0.15 0.42 -3.26
N ALA A 132 0.12 0.07 -4.54
CA ALA A 132 -1.00 -0.65 -5.13
C ALA A 132 -0.54 -1.56 -6.28
N LEU A 133 -1.42 -2.49 -6.65
CA LEU A 133 -1.29 -3.23 -7.90
C LEU A 133 -1.63 -2.35 -9.09
N ALA A 134 -0.88 -2.46 -10.19
CA ALA A 134 -1.12 -1.71 -11.42
C ALA A 134 -2.55 -1.92 -11.99
N SER A 135 -3.15 -3.10 -11.73
CA SER A 135 -4.54 -3.41 -12.12
C SER A 135 -5.60 -2.71 -11.27
N LYS A 136 -5.24 -2.20 -10.09
CA LYS A 136 -6.15 -1.57 -9.10
C LYS A 136 -5.71 -0.17 -8.69
N ALA A 137 -4.63 0.35 -9.27
CA ALA A 137 -3.93 1.55 -8.85
C ALA A 137 -4.86 2.77 -8.71
N GLU A 138 -5.84 2.93 -9.58
CA GLU A 138 -6.77 4.07 -9.52
C GLU A 138 -7.56 4.11 -8.19
N VAL A 139 -8.19 2.99 -7.82
CA VAL A 139 -9.04 2.92 -6.63
C VAL A 139 -8.19 2.79 -5.37
N SER A 140 -7.24 1.86 -5.37
CA SER A 140 -6.40 1.60 -4.20
C SER A 140 -5.55 2.82 -3.83
N LEU A 141 -4.88 3.48 -4.78
CA LEU A 141 -4.07 4.67 -4.43
C LEU A 141 -4.92 5.86 -3.99
N ALA A 142 -6.17 5.98 -4.46
CA ALA A 142 -7.06 7.01 -3.95
C ALA A 142 -7.41 6.79 -2.47
N HIS A 143 -7.59 5.53 -2.06
CA HIS A 143 -7.77 5.11 -0.67
C HIS A 143 -6.47 5.33 0.14
N GLU A 144 -5.34 4.77 -0.30
CA GLU A 144 -4.07 4.82 0.46
C GLU A 144 -3.55 6.25 0.68
N ARG A 145 -3.81 7.18 -0.25
CA ARG A 145 -3.45 8.59 -0.03
C ARG A 145 -4.17 9.20 1.15
N LEU A 146 -5.39 8.76 1.46
CA LEU A 146 -6.14 9.32 2.57
C LEU A 146 -5.61 8.82 3.91
N HIS A 147 -5.09 7.59 3.98
CA HIS A 147 -4.26 7.14 5.11
C HIS A 147 -3.01 8.01 5.27
N ALA A 148 -2.33 8.31 4.16
CA ALA A 148 -1.19 9.23 4.19
C ALA A 148 -1.60 10.63 4.70
N LEU A 149 -2.74 11.17 4.26
CA LEU A 149 -3.25 12.45 4.74
C LEU A 149 -3.60 12.39 6.24
N TYR A 150 -4.23 11.31 6.70
CA TYR A 150 -4.56 11.08 8.12
C TYR A 150 -3.31 11.04 9.00
N TYR A 151 -2.22 10.47 8.48
CA TYR A 151 -0.92 10.50 9.13
C TYR A 151 -0.29 11.91 9.15
N LEU A 152 -0.28 12.59 7.99
CA LEU A 152 0.48 13.83 7.78
C LEU A 152 -0.24 15.10 8.26
N SER A 153 -1.57 15.12 8.31
CA SER A 153 -2.38 16.30 8.67
C SER A 153 -3.12 16.07 9.99
N PRO A 154 -2.65 16.65 11.11
CA PRO A 154 -3.40 16.66 12.36
C PRO A 154 -4.79 17.27 12.23
N ARG A 155 -4.96 18.26 11.33
CA ARG A 155 -6.25 18.88 11.05
C ARG A 155 -7.22 17.91 10.39
N TYR A 156 -6.78 17.15 9.38
CA TYR A 156 -7.62 16.14 8.74
C TYR A 156 -8.02 15.05 9.73
N ARG A 157 -7.08 14.59 10.56
CA ARG A 157 -7.36 13.65 11.65
C ARG A 157 -8.44 14.15 12.61
N ALA A 158 -8.33 15.41 13.04
CA ALA A 158 -9.35 16.04 13.90
C ALA A 158 -10.72 16.11 13.21
N ILE A 159 -10.77 16.46 11.92
CA ILE A 159 -12.03 16.49 11.16
C ILE A 159 -12.67 15.10 11.12
N VAL A 160 -11.89 14.06 10.82
CA VAL A 160 -12.38 12.67 10.79
C VAL A 160 -12.89 12.24 12.18
N GLN A 161 -12.15 12.59 13.24
CA GLN A 161 -12.56 12.33 14.61
C GLN A 161 -13.89 13.04 14.95
N ASP A 162 -14.05 14.31 14.59
CA ASP A 162 -15.29 15.06 14.81
C ASP A 162 -16.47 14.41 14.08
N GLN A 163 -16.27 13.95 12.85
CA GLN A 163 -17.31 13.24 12.09
C GLN A 163 -17.65 11.88 12.70
N TRP A 164 -16.65 11.17 13.23
CA TRP A 164 -16.84 9.89 13.93
C TRP A 164 -17.64 10.08 15.22
N GLU A 165 -17.28 11.08 16.04
CA GLU A 165 -17.93 11.35 17.33
C GLU A 165 -19.35 11.92 17.17
N ALA A 166 -19.60 12.70 16.12
CA ALA A 166 -20.92 13.25 15.81
C ALA A 166 -21.88 12.23 15.19
N MET A 167 -21.39 11.05 14.79
CA MET A 167 -22.19 10.04 14.11
C MET A 167 -23.30 9.50 15.03
N PRO A 168 -24.55 9.34 14.54
CA PRO A 168 -25.61 8.71 15.34
C PRO A 168 -25.19 7.31 15.79
N ARG A 169 -25.42 6.98 17.06
CA ARG A 169 -24.96 5.72 17.69
C ARG A 169 -25.29 4.47 16.88
N ALA A 170 -26.51 4.39 16.32
CA ALA A 170 -26.93 3.25 15.51
C ALA A 170 -26.11 3.10 14.20
N ILE A 171 -25.70 4.22 13.60
CA ILE A 171 -24.86 4.21 12.40
C ILE A 171 -23.42 3.90 12.77
N ALA A 172 -22.90 4.49 13.85
CA ALA A 172 -21.58 4.18 14.37
C ALA A 172 -21.41 2.68 14.64
N SER A 173 -22.38 2.04 15.30
CA SER A 173 -22.35 0.58 15.52
C SER A 173 -22.38 -0.23 14.22
N ALA A 174 -23.10 0.22 13.18
CA ALA A 174 -23.14 -0.47 11.90
C ALA A 174 -21.78 -0.38 11.16
N VAL A 175 -21.18 0.81 11.14
CA VAL A 175 -19.84 1.02 10.55
C VAL A 175 -18.78 0.20 11.30
N GLN A 176 -18.79 0.24 12.63
CA GLN A 176 -17.87 -0.53 13.47
C GLN A 176 -17.99 -2.04 13.21
N TYR A 177 -19.22 -2.54 13.10
CA TYR A 177 -19.47 -3.95 12.79
C TYR A 177 -18.92 -4.32 11.40
N ASP A 178 -19.14 -3.48 10.39
CA ASP A 178 -18.63 -3.72 9.04
C ASP A 178 -17.09 -3.75 9.01
N LEU A 179 -16.44 -2.77 9.63
CA LEU A 179 -14.98 -2.71 9.74
C LEU A 179 -14.40 -3.89 10.53
N GLN A 180 -15.08 -4.31 11.60
CA GLN A 180 -14.71 -5.51 12.35
C GLN A 180 -14.80 -6.77 11.49
N MET A 181 -15.86 -6.91 10.67
CA MET A 181 -16.04 -8.04 9.76
C MET A 181 -14.98 -8.10 8.65
N ARG A 182 -14.41 -6.95 8.27
CA ARG A 182 -13.26 -6.85 7.37
C ARG A 182 -11.92 -7.17 8.05
N GLY A 183 -11.91 -7.30 9.38
CA GLY A 183 -10.72 -7.61 10.17
C GLY A 183 -9.92 -6.39 10.61
N TYR A 184 -10.46 -5.17 10.46
CA TYR A 184 -9.81 -3.96 10.95
C TYR A 184 -9.92 -3.84 12.47
N LYS A 185 -8.86 -3.29 13.08
CA LYS A 185 -8.82 -3.04 14.52
C LYS A 185 -9.59 -1.77 14.89
N ALA A 186 -10.11 -1.74 16.11
CA ALA A 186 -10.80 -0.56 16.63
C ALA A 186 -9.96 0.73 16.60
N SER A 187 -8.63 0.61 16.72
CA SER A 187 -7.72 1.77 16.71
C SER A 187 -7.61 2.45 15.35
N VAL A 188 -7.95 1.78 14.24
CA VAL A 188 -7.83 2.32 12.87
C VAL A 188 -9.19 2.65 12.24
N TRP A 189 -10.31 2.34 12.90
CA TRP A 189 -11.63 2.52 12.30
C TRP A 189 -11.96 3.95 11.86
N GLN A 190 -11.44 4.95 12.58
CA GLN A 190 -11.61 6.36 12.20
C GLN A 190 -10.86 6.66 10.90
N ASP A 191 -9.61 6.21 10.81
CA ASP A 191 -8.78 6.36 9.61
C ASP A 191 -9.44 5.67 8.41
N GLU A 192 -9.86 4.41 8.57
CA GLU A 192 -10.61 3.66 7.55
C GLU A 192 -11.88 4.38 7.09
N LEU A 193 -12.69 4.93 8.02
CA LEU A 193 -13.85 5.73 7.66
C LEU A 193 -13.46 6.91 6.76
N GLY A 194 -12.42 7.65 7.16
CA GLY A 194 -11.90 8.79 6.41
C GLY A 194 -11.41 8.38 5.02
N ALA A 195 -10.69 7.27 4.93
CA ALA A 195 -10.16 6.73 3.68
C ALA A 195 -11.27 6.29 2.73
N TYR A 196 -12.19 5.43 3.16
CA TYR A 196 -13.31 5.00 2.31
C TYR A 196 -14.20 6.17 1.88
N LEU A 197 -14.61 7.03 2.81
CA LEU A 197 -15.54 8.12 2.50
C LEU A 197 -14.88 9.31 1.81
N GLY A 198 -13.56 9.43 1.84
CA GLY A 198 -12.81 10.52 1.20
C GLY A 198 -12.47 10.27 -0.27
N VAL A 199 -12.56 9.03 -0.78
CA VAL A 199 -12.16 8.70 -2.16
C VAL A 199 -12.97 9.50 -3.18
N ARG A 200 -12.33 10.29 -4.06
CA ARG A 200 -13.02 10.90 -5.20
C ARG A 200 -13.20 9.86 -6.30
N ILE A 201 -14.45 9.60 -6.68
CA ILE A 201 -14.74 8.73 -7.83
C ILE A 201 -14.89 9.61 -9.07
N PRO A 202 -14.32 9.22 -10.22
CA PRO A 202 -14.70 9.79 -11.50
C PRO A 202 -16.22 9.69 -11.71
N THR A 203 -16.84 10.78 -12.18
CA THR A 203 -18.30 10.92 -12.37
C THR A 203 -18.98 9.86 -13.25
N THR A 204 -18.20 9.01 -13.92
CA THR A 204 -18.66 7.98 -14.86
C THR A 204 -19.03 6.65 -14.20
N SER A 205 -18.61 6.36 -12.96
CA SER A 205 -19.01 5.14 -12.22
C SER A 205 -19.94 5.48 -11.05
N ARG A 206 -21.23 5.67 -11.33
CA ARG A 206 -22.27 5.84 -10.30
C ARG A 206 -22.59 4.56 -9.51
N ARG A 207 -22.06 3.40 -9.93
CA ARG A 207 -22.40 2.11 -9.29
C ARG A 207 -21.74 1.92 -7.92
N ASP A 208 -20.71 2.70 -7.61
CA ASP A 208 -19.85 2.47 -6.43
C ASP A 208 -19.70 3.73 -5.56
N ASP A 209 -20.75 4.56 -5.38
CA ASP A 209 -20.68 5.76 -4.51
C ASP A 209 -20.23 5.37 -3.08
N PRO A 210 -19.12 5.93 -2.53
CA PRO A 210 -18.56 5.49 -1.26
C PRO A 210 -19.46 5.85 -0.08
N SER A 211 -20.46 6.69 -0.30
CA SER A 211 -21.53 6.89 0.67
C SER A 211 -22.23 5.57 1.02
N ASN A 212 -22.27 4.59 0.12
CA ASN A 212 -22.88 3.28 0.36
C ASN A 212 -21.91 2.23 0.92
N GLU A 213 -20.66 2.59 1.21
CA GLU A 213 -19.60 1.66 1.64
C GLU A 213 -20.02 0.81 2.84
N PHE A 214 -20.70 1.44 3.82
CA PHE A 214 -21.14 0.80 5.07
C PHE A 214 -22.64 0.45 5.05
N GLY A 215 -23.17 0.19 3.85
CA GLY A 215 -24.53 -0.28 3.61
C GLY A 215 -25.61 0.82 3.57
N ASN A 216 -26.77 0.47 3.01
CA ASN A 216 -27.86 1.41 2.71
C ASN A 216 -28.41 2.17 3.93
N LYS A 217 -28.35 1.58 5.14
CA LYS A 217 -28.84 2.23 6.37
C LYS A 217 -27.93 3.38 6.80
N SER A 218 -26.63 3.28 6.53
CA SER A 218 -25.62 4.28 6.87
C SER A 218 -25.48 5.35 5.78
N ALA A 219 -26.01 5.08 4.57
CA ALA A 219 -25.69 5.83 3.37
C ALA A 219 -25.94 7.34 3.45
N SER A 220 -27.05 7.77 4.05
CA SER A 220 -27.34 9.21 4.21
C SER A 220 -26.31 9.90 5.11
N THR A 221 -25.97 9.30 6.24
CA THR A 221 -24.99 9.86 7.18
C THR A 221 -23.59 9.84 6.57
N CYS A 222 -23.21 8.74 5.91
CA CYS A 222 -21.95 8.64 5.18
C CYS A 222 -21.85 9.68 4.06
N ALA A 223 -22.95 9.98 3.35
CA ALA A 223 -22.99 11.03 2.33
C ALA A 223 -22.74 12.43 2.92
N ASP A 224 -23.28 12.71 4.12
CA ASP A 224 -23.06 13.98 4.81
C ASP A 224 -21.61 14.12 5.29
N ILE A 225 -21.06 13.07 5.90
CA ILE A 225 -19.65 13.00 6.30
C ILE A 225 -18.74 13.21 5.08
N ARG A 226 -18.98 12.44 4.02
CA ARG A 226 -18.24 12.55 2.74
C ARG A 226 -18.25 13.97 2.19
N ARG A 227 -19.38 14.68 2.25
CA ARG A 227 -19.47 16.08 1.80
C ARG A 227 -18.50 16.97 2.57
N VAL A 228 -18.42 16.80 3.89
CA VAL A 228 -17.47 17.54 4.74
C VAL A 228 -16.03 17.16 4.38
N LEU A 229 -15.70 15.87 4.30
CA LEU A 229 -14.35 15.41 3.99
C LEU A 229 -13.87 15.94 2.63
N LEU A 230 -14.67 15.78 1.57
CA LEU A 230 -14.31 16.19 0.21
C LEU A 230 -14.12 17.71 0.07
N GLN A 231 -14.74 18.50 0.96
CA GLN A 231 -14.55 19.95 1.02
C GLN A 231 -13.26 20.36 1.74
N GLN A 232 -12.70 19.51 2.60
CA GLN A 232 -11.54 19.84 3.44
C GLN A 232 -10.25 19.16 2.99
N ILE A 233 -10.34 18.00 2.33
CA ILE A 233 -9.17 17.23 1.85
C ILE A 233 -8.18 18.10 1.03
N PRO A 234 -8.62 18.91 0.04
CA PRO A 234 -7.67 19.72 -0.75
C PRO A 234 -6.90 20.73 0.11
N GLN A 235 -7.56 21.34 1.09
CA GLN A 235 -6.96 22.31 2.00
C GLN A 235 -6.00 21.62 2.96
N CYS A 236 -6.34 20.43 3.47
CA CYS A 236 -5.42 19.69 4.34
C CYS A 236 -4.14 19.27 3.60
N TRP A 237 -4.25 18.81 2.36
CA TRP A 237 -3.07 18.55 1.52
C TRP A 237 -2.22 19.80 1.29
N ARG A 238 -2.86 20.91 0.95
CA ARG A 238 -2.14 22.14 0.61
C ARG A 238 -1.53 22.83 1.82
N ASP A 239 -2.31 23.02 2.86
CA ASP A 239 -1.98 23.90 3.99
C ASP A 239 -1.10 23.18 5.02
N ASP A 240 -1.38 21.89 5.28
CA ASP A 240 -0.63 21.13 6.29
C ASP A 240 0.54 20.35 5.66
N VAL A 241 0.34 19.80 4.47
CA VAL A 241 1.33 18.92 3.82
C VAL A 241 2.17 19.64 2.77
N GLY A 242 1.70 20.78 2.24
CA GLY A 242 2.40 21.55 1.22
C GLY A 242 2.33 20.95 -0.18
N VAL A 243 1.34 20.09 -0.45
CA VAL A 243 1.17 19.39 -1.73
C VAL A 243 -0.19 19.72 -2.33
N ASP A 244 -0.25 19.94 -3.64
CA ASP A 244 -1.54 19.97 -4.35
C ASP A 244 -2.01 18.53 -4.57
N GLU A 245 -3.21 18.19 -4.06
CA GLU A 245 -3.84 16.86 -4.19
C GLU A 245 -3.75 16.32 -5.62
N SER A 246 -3.92 17.18 -6.64
CA SER A 246 -3.87 16.82 -8.06
C SER A 246 -2.52 16.20 -8.48
N THR A 247 -1.42 16.58 -7.85
CA THR A 247 -0.08 16.05 -8.16
C THR A 247 0.14 14.63 -7.67
N LEU A 248 -0.70 14.16 -6.74
CA LEU A 248 -0.62 12.79 -6.25
C LEU A 248 -1.26 11.81 -7.24
N TYR A 249 -2.10 12.29 -8.16
CA TYR A 249 -2.77 11.43 -9.15
C TYR A 249 -1.81 10.98 -10.23
N LEU A 250 -1.69 9.66 -10.37
CA LEU A 250 -1.03 9.05 -11.51
C LEU A 250 -1.93 9.20 -12.74
N SER A 251 -1.38 9.72 -13.83
CA SER A 251 -2.09 9.74 -15.11
C SER A 251 -2.34 8.31 -15.60
N GLN A 252 -3.35 8.12 -16.44
CA GLN A 252 -3.59 6.83 -17.07
C GLN A 252 -2.37 6.34 -17.87
N GLU A 253 -1.66 7.27 -18.52
CA GLU A 253 -0.42 6.98 -19.23
C GLU A 253 0.64 6.38 -18.29
N TYR A 254 0.83 6.94 -17.09
CA TYR A 254 1.77 6.39 -16.11
C TYR A 254 1.37 4.99 -15.65
N ILE A 255 0.08 4.75 -15.40
CA ILE A 255 -0.43 3.43 -15.02
C ILE A 255 -0.18 2.42 -16.14
N ASP A 256 -0.41 2.81 -17.39
CA ASP A 256 -0.22 1.94 -18.54
C ASP A 256 1.28 1.67 -18.82
N GLN A 257 2.14 2.67 -18.65
CA GLN A 257 3.59 2.50 -18.66
C GLN A 257 4.05 1.54 -17.56
N ALA A 258 3.54 1.68 -16.34
CA ALA A 258 3.84 0.77 -15.23
C ALA A 258 3.38 -0.66 -15.56
N LYS A 259 2.19 -0.85 -16.13
CA LYS A 259 1.75 -2.18 -16.58
C LYS A 259 2.70 -2.76 -17.62
N GLN A 260 3.11 -1.98 -18.62
CA GLN A 260 4.03 -2.47 -19.66
C GLN A 260 5.42 -2.81 -19.10
N ALA A 261 5.95 -1.98 -18.20
CA ALA A 261 7.27 -2.18 -17.60
C ALA A 261 7.35 -3.39 -16.66
N LEU A 262 6.22 -3.74 -16.02
CA LEU A 262 6.15 -4.75 -14.97
C LEU A 262 5.57 -6.09 -15.45
N MET A 263 4.94 -6.13 -16.62
CA MET A 263 4.41 -7.38 -17.18
C MET A 263 5.56 -8.27 -17.72
N PRO A 264 5.61 -9.56 -17.34
CA PRO A 264 6.53 -10.48 -17.98
C PRO A 264 6.18 -10.61 -19.47
N PRO A 265 7.16 -10.84 -20.35
CA PRO A 265 6.91 -11.01 -21.79
C PRO A 265 5.89 -12.13 -22.00
N PRO A 266 4.97 -11.98 -22.98
CA PRO A 266 3.97 -13.00 -23.25
C PRO A 266 4.67 -14.35 -23.50
N PRO A 267 4.11 -15.46 -22.99
CA PRO A 267 4.70 -16.77 -23.20
C PRO A 267 4.83 -17.02 -24.70
N ALA A 268 5.99 -17.54 -25.11
CA ALA A 268 6.24 -17.88 -26.51
C ALA A 268 5.08 -18.73 -27.07
N PRO A 269 4.60 -18.45 -28.29
CA PRO A 269 3.50 -19.20 -28.88
C PRO A 269 3.84 -20.69 -28.84
N ARG A 270 2.95 -21.50 -28.25
CA ARG A 270 3.15 -22.95 -28.18
C ARG A 270 3.32 -23.48 -29.61
N PRO A 271 4.34 -24.31 -29.87
CA PRO A 271 4.48 -24.93 -31.19
C PRO A 271 3.18 -25.65 -31.53
N ALA A 272 2.65 -25.38 -32.73
CA ALA A 272 1.44 -26.01 -33.22
C ALA A 272 1.56 -27.52 -33.05
N LYS A 273 0.61 -28.15 -32.36
CA LYS A 273 0.56 -29.61 -32.25
C LYS A 273 0.49 -30.16 -33.67
N ALA A 274 1.54 -30.87 -34.08
CA ALA A 274 1.54 -31.60 -35.33
C ALA A 274 0.30 -32.51 -35.35
N SER A 275 -0.61 -32.21 -36.27
CA SER A 275 -1.82 -32.99 -36.50
C SER A 275 -1.41 -34.45 -36.74
N GLN A 276 -1.78 -35.32 -35.79
CA GLN A 276 -1.63 -36.76 -35.97
C GLN A 276 -2.44 -37.17 -37.20
N VAL A 277 -1.72 -37.48 -38.28
CA VAL A 277 -2.26 -38.12 -39.47
C VAL A 277 -2.86 -39.45 -39.03
N ARG A 278 -4.20 -39.52 -38.97
CA ARG A 278 -4.95 -40.78 -38.84
C ARG A 278 -4.59 -41.66 -40.03
N ARG A 279 -3.66 -42.60 -39.82
CA ARG A 279 -3.46 -43.72 -40.74
C ARG A 279 -4.72 -44.60 -40.69
N GLY A 280 -5.59 -44.43 -41.69
CA GLY A 280 -6.69 -45.34 -41.96
C GLY A 280 -6.15 -46.74 -42.19
N ARG A 281 -6.51 -47.67 -41.32
CA ARG A 281 -6.23 -49.10 -41.47
C ARG A 281 -7.36 -49.68 -42.33
N LYS A 282 -7.10 -49.87 -43.62
CA LYS A 282 -7.91 -50.76 -44.48
C LYS A 282 -7.68 -52.20 -44.02
N ARG A 283 -8.74 -52.89 -43.62
CA ARG A 283 -9.06 -54.28 -44.00
C ARG A 283 -10.56 -54.47 -43.87
#